data_AF-A0A0C3BDF4-F1
#
_entry.id   AF-A0A0C3BDF4-F1
#
_cell.length_a   1.000
_cell.length_b   1.000
_cell.length_c   1.000
_cell.angle_alpha   90.00
_cell.angle_beta   90.00
_cell.angle_gamma   90.00
#
_symmetry.space_group_name_H-M   'P 1'
#
loop_
_entity.id
_entity.type
_entity.pdbx_description
1 polymer ?
#
loop_
_entity_poly.entity_id
_entity_poly.type
_entity_poly.pdbx_seq_one_letter_code
_entity_poly.pdbx_strand_id
1 'polypeptide(L)'
;PDDYSPFKNRAAFELADLLFRKDQMSGTNINELLQIWAATLPTDEDPPFINKRDLHQTIDAIELGDAPWHSFGVSFNGEVDEADTTPWKRATYDVWYRDPALVLKHQLENKDFAKEMDFSPKVVRDENGKRRYGDFMSGEWCWRQADELAKDPQNHGATFCPIILGSDKTTVSTLLCYSVSYNMI
;
A
#
# COMPACT_ATOMS: atom_id res chain seq x y z
N PRO A 1 -17.80 7.41 -16.86
CA PRO A 1 -16.39 7.77 -16.59
C PRO A 1 -15.52 7.05 -17.62
N ASP A 2 -15.05 7.79 -18.62
CA ASP A 2 -14.37 7.24 -19.80
C ASP A 2 -12.87 7.57 -19.82
N ASP A 3 -12.34 8.02 -18.69
CA ASP A 3 -10.91 8.27 -18.52
C ASP A 3 -10.23 6.96 -18.12
N TYR A 4 -9.44 6.42 -19.06
CA TYR A 4 -8.61 5.24 -18.87
C TYR A 4 -7.14 5.61 -18.79
N SER A 5 -6.77 6.89 -18.67
CA SER A 5 -5.36 7.31 -18.60
C SER A 5 -4.63 6.57 -17.47
N PRO A 6 -3.39 6.08 -17.70
CA PRO A 6 -2.52 6.27 -18.88
C PRO A 6 -2.80 5.33 -20.06
N PHE A 7 -3.80 4.46 -19.97
CA PHE A 7 -4.17 3.52 -21.02
C PHE A 7 -4.91 4.22 -22.17
N LYS A 8 -4.59 3.82 -23.41
CA LYS A 8 -5.21 4.37 -24.63
C LYS A 8 -6.73 4.24 -24.63
N ASN A 9 -7.26 3.16 -24.08
CA ASN A 9 -8.69 2.88 -24.01
C ASN A 9 -9.00 1.77 -22.98
N ARG A 10 -10.29 1.50 -22.79
CA ARG A 10 -10.81 0.42 -21.93
C ARG A 10 -10.19 -0.95 -22.22
N ALA A 11 -10.04 -1.32 -23.49
CA ALA A 11 -9.55 -2.64 -23.86
C ALA A 11 -8.08 -2.82 -23.46
N ALA A 12 -7.25 -1.78 -23.62
CA ALA A 12 -5.86 -1.78 -23.15
C ALA A 12 -5.79 -1.91 -21.62
N PHE A 13 -6.66 -1.20 -20.88
CA PHE A 13 -6.75 -1.33 -19.42
C PHE A 13 -7.15 -2.75 -18.99
N GLU A 14 -8.20 -3.32 -19.57
CA GLU A 14 -8.67 -4.67 -19.23
C GLU A 14 -7.65 -5.76 -19.60
N LEU A 15 -6.92 -5.57 -20.70
CA LEU A 15 -5.81 -6.45 -21.08
C LEU A 15 -4.66 -6.36 -20.07
N ALA A 16 -4.26 -5.16 -19.65
CA ALA A 16 -3.24 -4.98 -18.62
C ALA A 16 -3.65 -5.64 -17.29
N ASP A 17 -4.90 -5.46 -16.87
CA ASP A 17 -5.47 -6.11 -15.67
C ASP A 17 -5.40 -7.64 -15.75
N LEU A 18 -5.73 -8.20 -16.91
CA LEU A 18 -5.65 -9.63 -17.16
C LEU A 18 -4.21 -10.15 -17.10
N LEU A 19 -3.31 -9.54 -17.88
CA LEU A 19 -1.94 -10.01 -18.04
C LEU A 19 -1.11 -9.82 -16.76
N PHE A 20 -1.23 -8.66 -16.11
CA PHE A 20 -0.38 -8.30 -14.98
C PHE A 20 -0.94 -8.82 -13.66
N ARG A 21 -2.23 -8.57 -13.37
CA ARG A 21 -2.79 -8.84 -12.03
C ARG A 21 -3.45 -10.22 -11.93
N LYS A 22 -4.22 -10.64 -12.93
CA LYS A 22 -5.01 -11.88 -12.87
C LYS A 22 -4.18 -13.12 -13.22
N ASP A 23 -3.52 -13.11 -14.39
CA ASP A 23 -2.72 -14.24 -14.88
C ASP A 23 -1.28 -14.19 -14.35
N GLN A 24 -0.77 -13.00 -14.05
CA GLN A 24 0.66 -12.76 -13.73
C GLN A 24 1.56 -13.38 -14.81
N MET A 25 1.19 -13.14 -16.07
CA MET A 25 1.78 -13.77 -17.23
C MET A 25 3.28 -13.49 -17.30
N SER A 26 4.07 -14.50 -17.65
CA SER A 26 5.52 -14.32 -17.81
C SER A 26 5.81 -13.25 -18.87
N GLY A 27 6.83 -12.44 -18.65
CA GLY A 27 7.19 -11.39 -19.62
C GLY A 27 7.52 -11.94 -21.02
N THR A 28 8.03 -13.16 -21.11
CA THR A 28 8.27 -13.84 -22.39
C THR A 28 6.95 -14.14 -23.10
N ASN A 29 5.97 -14.69 -22.37
CA ASN A 29 4.65 -15.00 -22.93
C ASN A 29 3.89 -13.72 -23.32
N ILE A 30 4.02 -12.64 -22.54
CA ILE A 30 3.44 -11.33 -22.91
C ILE A 30 4.01 -10.85 -24.25
N ASN A 31 5.32 -10.93 -24.43
CA ASN A 31 5.94 -10.56 -25.70
C ASN A 31 5.45 -11.43 -26.86
N GLU A 32 5.40 -12.75 -26.67
CA GLU A 32 4.90 -13.68 -27.69
C GLU A 32 3.44 -13.40 -28.06
N LEU A 33 2.57 -13.18 -27.07
CA LEU A 33 1.18 -12.83 -27.28
C LEU A 33 1.04 -11.55 -28.11
N LEU A 34 1.76 -10.49 -27.75
CA LEU A 34 1.69 -9.20 -28.45
C LEU A 34 2.26 -9.29 -29.86
N GLN A 35 3.28 -10.12 -30.11
CA GLN A 35 3.79 -10.38 -31.45
C GLN A 35 2.80 -11.18 -32.31
N ILE A 36 2.16 -12.20 -31.75
CA ILE A 36 1.09 -12.95 -32.44
C ILE A 36 -0.06 -12.02 -32.79
N TRP A 37 -0.46 -11.15 -31.86
CA TRP A 37 -1.51 -10.17 -32.11
C TRP A 37 -1.10 -9.18 -33.21
N ALA A 38 0.11 -8.61 -33.14
CA ALA A 38 0.61 -7.68 -34.15
C ALA A 38 0.57 -8.29 -35.57
N ALA A 39 0.86 -9.58 -35.71
CA ALA A 39 0.78 -10.28 -37.00
C ALA A 39 -0.65 -10.40 -37.58
N THR A 40 -1.70 -10.16 -36.78
CA THR A 40 -3.10 -10.15 -37.24
C THR A 40 -3.60 -8.76 -37.65
N LEU A 41 -2.82 -7.71 -37.37
CA LEU A 41 -3.22 -6.32 -37.59
C LEU A 41 -2.72 -5.79 -38.96
N PRO A 42 -3.44 -4.81 -39.55
CA PRO A 42 -2.92 -4.01 -40.66
C PRO A 42 -1.57 -3.34 -40.33
N THR A 43 -0.79 -3.00 -41.36
CA THR A 43 0.56 -2.42 -41.19
C THR A 43 0.57 -1.04 -40.50
N ASP A 44 -0.58 -0.37 -40.44
CA ASP A 44 -0.79 0.94 -39.81
C ASP A 44 -1.44 0.86 -38.41
N GLU A 45 -1.66 -0.34 -37.88
CA GLU A 45 -2.22 -0.55 -36.55
C GLU A 45 -1.25 -1.30 -35.62
N ASP A 46 -1.04 -0.73 -34.44
CA ASP A 46 -0.26 -1.36 -33.38
C ASP A 46 -1.16 -2.13 -32.40
N PRO A 47 -0.66 -3.24 -31.81
CA PRO A 47 -1.33 -3.89 -30.69
C PRO A 47 -1.48 -2.92 -29.50
N PRO A 48 -2.34 -3.23 -28.51
CA PRO A 48 -2.55 -2.36 -27.34
C PRO A 48 -1.29 -1.98 -26.57
N PHE A 49 -0.26 -2.83 -26.62
CA PHE A 49 1.08 -2.58 -26.10
C PHE A 49 2.12 -3.16 -27.06
N ILE A 50 3.26 -2.48 -27.21
CA ILE A 50 4.33 -2.91 -28.14
C ILE A 50 5.01 -4.19 -27.64
N ASN A 51 5.23 -4.29 -26.33
CA ASN A 51 5.89 -5.41 -25.66
C ASN A 51 5.63 -5.34 -24.15
N LYS A 52 6.18 -6.29 -23.38
CA LYS A 52 6.08 -6.31 -21.92
C LYS A 52 6.58 -5.03 -21.24
N ARG A 53 7.59 -4.37 -21.82
CA ARG A 53 8.19 -3.16 -21.23
C ARG A 53 7.22 -2.00 -21.37
N ASP A 54 6.61 -1.83 -22.54
CA ASP A 54 5.60 -0.81 -22.80
C ASP A 54 4.37 -1.00 -21.89
N LEU A 55 3.92 -2.26 -21.72
CA LEU A 55 2.88 -2.62 -20.75
C LEU A 55 3.26 -2.19 -19.33
N HIS A 56 4.44 -2.60 -18.84
CA HIS A 56 4.86 -2.26 -17.47
C HIS A 56 5.07 -0.76 -17.28
N GLN A 57 5.65 -0.07 -18.27
CA GLN A 57 5.80 1.39 -18.22
C GLN A 57 4.44 2.11 -18.17
N THR A 58 3.44 1.60 -18.88
CA THR A 58 2.07 2.14 -18.81
C THR A 58 1.45 1.91 -17.44
N ILE A 59 1.66 0.73 -16.84
CA ILE A 59 1.20 0.43 -15.46
C ILE A 59 1.91 1.32 -14.44
N ASP A 60 3.22 1.49 -14.57
CA ASP A 60 4.03 2.34 -13.68
C ASP A 60 3.70 3.83 -13.82
N ALA A 61 3.08 4.25 -14.94
CA ALA A 61 2.63 5.62 -15.18
C ALA A 61 1.25 5.93 -14.59
N ILE A 62 0.60 4.98 -13.90
CA ILE A 62 -0.68 5.22 -13.24
C ILE A 62 -0.45 6.21 -12.08
N GLU A 63 -0.94 7.44 -12.23
CA GLU A 63 -0.86 8.48 -11.20
C GLU A 63 -1.89 8.28 -10.07
N LEU A 64 -2.95 7.49 -10.33
CA LEU A 64 -4.01 7.26 -9.36
C LEU A 64 -3.50 6.43 -8.18
N GLY A 65 -3.34 7.09 -7.03
CA GLY A 65 -2.84 6.47 -5.81
C GLY A 65 -1.33 6.23 -5.81
N ASP A 66 -0.57 6.93 -6.66
CA ASP A 66 0.89 6.77 -6.74
C ASP A 66 1.58 7.19 -5.44
N ALA A 67 2.17 6.21 -4.76
CA ALA A 67 3.12 6.45 -3.69
C ALA A 67 4.45 5.86 -4.16
N PRO A 68 5.48 6.60 -4.59
CA PRO A 68 6.71 6.05 -5.15
C PRO A 68 7.55 5.24 -4.15
N TRP A 69 8.39 4.32 -4.65
CA TRP A 69 9.35 3.60 -3.82
C TRP A 69 10.52 4.52 -3.49
N HIS A 70 10.89 4.55 -2.21
CA HIS A 70 12.09 5.18 -1.68
C HIS A 70 13.03 4.12 -1.15
N SER A 71 14.32 4.45 -1.08
CA SER A 71 15.31 3.60 -0.43
C SER A 71 16.29 4.40 0.41
N PHE A 72 16.79 3.75 1.44
CA PHE A 72 17.93 4.24 2.22
C PHE A 72 18.81 3.06 2.64
N GLY A 73 20.11 3.31 2.73
CA GLY A 73 21.07 2.32 3.20
C GLY A 73 21.07 2.22 4.72
N VAL A 74 21.03 1.00 5.23
CA VAL A 74 21.22 0.69 6.65
C VAL A 74 22.42 -0.23 6.79
N SER A 75 23.31 0.10 7.72
CA SER A 75 24.40 -0.75 8.16
C SER A 75 24.29 -0.97 9.66
N PHE A 76 24.90 -2.06 10.14
CA PHE A 76 25.05 -2.26 11.57
C PHE A 76 25.85 -1.09 12.18
N ASN A 77 25.33 -0.50 13.26
CA ASN A 77 25.92 0.67 13.91
C ASN A 77 26.50 0.37 15.29
N GLY A 78 26.59 -0.92 15.67
CA GLY A 78 27.24 -1.34 16.91
C GLY A 78 28.74 -1.59 16.74
N GLU A 79 29.42 -1.84 17.86
CA GLU A 79 30.84 -2.21 17.84
C GLU A 79 31.04 -3.57 17.16
N VAL A 80 32.03 -3.63 16.27
CA VAL A 80 32.43 -4.86 15.59
C VAL A 80 33.88 -5.12 15.96
N ASP A 81 34.11 -6.12 16.80
CA ASP A 81 35.46 -6.56 17.16
C ASP A 81 36.27 -6.86 15.90
N GLU A 82 37.57 -6.59 15.91
CA GLU A 82 38.46 -6.91 14.78
C GLU A 82 38.49 -8.42 14.48
N ALA A 83 38.28 -9.25 15.51
CA ALA A 83 38.16 -10.70 15.39
C ALA A 83 36.80 -11.16 14.82
N ASP A 84 35.78 -10.29 14.82
CA ASP A 84 34.46 -10.60 14.29
C ASP A 84 34.44 -10.44 12.76
N THR A 85 34.44 -11.58 12.08
CA THR A 85 34.43 -11.69 10.61
C THR A 85 33.03 -11.81 10.03
N THR A 86 31.98 -11.62 10.85
CA THR A 86 30.59 -11.84 10.42
C THR A 86 30.20 -10.87 9.30
N PRO A 87 29.88 -11.36 8.08
CA PRO A 87 29.70 -10.50 6.91
C PRO A 87 28.56 -9.48 7.04
N TRP A 88 27.45 -9.84 7.71
CA TRP A 88 26.29 -8.96 7.81
C TRP A 88 26.53 -7.70 8.63
N LYS A 89 27.47 -7.73 9.60
CA LYS A 89 27.82 -6.55 10.42
C LYS A 89 28.62 -5.50 9.66
N ARG A 90 29.23 -5.89 8.54
CA ARG A 90 30.07 -5.01 7.70
C ARG A 90 29.42 -4.66 6.37
N ALA A 91 28.24 -5.21 6.09
CA ALA A 91 27.47 -4.94 4.89
C ALA A 91 26.54 -3.73 5.07
N THR A 92 26.23 -3.09 3.95
CA THR A 92 25.14 -2.11 3.84
C THR A 92 23.98 -2.77 3.12
N TYR A 93 22.77 -2.57 3.62
CA TYR A 93 21.54 -3.12 3.07
C TYR A 93 20.61 -1.98 2.66
N ASP A 94 20.05 -2.07 1.46
CA ASP A 94 19.02 -1.12 1.03
C ASP A 94 17.67 -1.51 1.63
N VAL A 95 17.08 -0.60 2.38
CA VAL A 95 15.70 -0.69 2.84
C VAL A 95 14.83 0.06 1.86
N TRP A 96 13.95 -0.67 1.17
CA TRP A 96 12.97 -0.10 0.27
C TRP A 96 11.64 0.10 1.00
N TYR A 97 11.04 1.28 0.87
CA TYR A 97 9.80 1.63 1.53
C TYR A 97 8.95 2.57 0.67
N ARG A 98 7.65 2.58 0.91
CA ARG A 98 6.71 3.59 0.41
C ARG A 98 6.45 4.58 1.55
N ASP A 99 6.22 5.87 1.26
CA ASP A 99 5.88 6.84 2.31
C ASP A 99 4.57 6.40 3.01
N PRO A 100 4.62 6.01 4.29
CA PRO A 100 3.45 5.48 4.99
C PRO A 100 2.34 6.53 5.13
N ALA A 101 2.67 7.81 5.26
CA ALA A 101 1.67 8.87 5.36
C ALA A 101 0.93 9.05 4.05
N LEU A 102 1.65 9.00 2.92
CA LEU A 102 1.07 9.09 1.58
C LEU A 102 0.16 7.89 1.28
N VAL A 103 0.60 6.67 1.62
CA VAL A 103 -0.20 5.45 1.46
C VAL A 103 -1.52 5.54 2.23
N LEU A 104 -1.46 6.00 3.49
CA LEU A 104 -2.66 6.14 4.32
C LEU A 104 -3.60 7.21 3.80
N LYS A 105 -3.05 8.34 3.36
CA LYS A 105 -3.84 9.41 2.72
C LYS A 105 -4.60 8.86 1.52
N HIS A 106 -3.95 8.13 0.62
CA HIS A 106 -4.63 7.51 -0.53
C HIS A 106 -5.71 6.51 -0.12
N GLN A 107 -5.46 5.73 0.94
CA GLN A 107 -6.47 4.81 1.46
C GLN A 107 -7.70 5.54 1.99
N LEU A 108 -7.52 6.66 2.70
CA LEU A 108 -8.62 7.46 3.25
C LEU A 108 -9.35 8.30 2.19
N GLU A 109 -8.65 8.73 1.14
CA GLU A 109 -9.25 9.45 0.00
C GLU A 109 -10.10 8.53 -0.89
N ASN A 110 -9.89 7.22 -0.80
CA ASN A 110 -10.65 6.24 -1.57
C ASN A 110 -12.09 6.10 -1.05
N LYS A 111 -13.03 6.62 -1.83
CA LYS A 111 -14.47 6.63 -1.52
C LYS A 111 -15.08 5.24 -1.38
N ASP A 112 -14.49 4.22 -1.98
CA ASP A 112 -14.97 2.84 -1.85
C ASP A 112 -14.87 2.34 -0.40
N PHE A 113 -13.90 2.87 0.37
CA PHE A 113 -13.74 2.55 1.80
C PHE A 113 -14.54 3.45 2.74
N ALA A 114 -15.26 4.47 2.23
CA ALA A 114 -15.93 5.45 3.08
C ALA A 114 -16.99 4.85 4.02
N LYS A 115 -17.51 3.65 3.70
CA LYS A 115 -18.49 2.92 4.52
C LYS A 115 -17.88 1.77 5.31
N GLU A 116 -16.59 1.52 5.14
CA GLU A 116 -15.87 0.37 5.72
C GLU A 116 -15.07 0.77 6.98
N MET A 117 -15.17 2.04 7.42
CA MET A 117 -14.43 2.57 8.57
C MET A 117 -15.32 3.34 9.52
N ASP A 118 -15.10 3.17 10.83
CA ASP A 118 -15.63 4.07 11.85
C ASP A 118 -14.71 5.29 12.01
N PHE A 119 -15.24 6.49 11.77
CA PHE A 119 -14.49 7.76 11.91
C PHE A 119 -14.35 8.24 13.36
N SER A 120 -14.93 7.51 14.33
CA SER A 120 -14.81 7.82 15.75
C SER A 120 -14.73 6.53 16.54
N PRO A 121 -13.95 6.48 17.63
CA PRO A 121 -14.04 5.41 18.60
C PRO A 121 -15.48 5.27 19.11
N LYS A 122 -15.88 4.03 19.40
CA LYS A 122 -17.26 3.71 19.80
C LYS A 122 -17.28 2.82 21.02
N VAL A 123 -18.31 3.00 21.86
CA VAL A 123 -18.58 2.11 22.98
C VAL A 123 -19.82 1.31 22.68
N VAL A 124 -19.63 0.03 22.36
CA VAL A 124 -20.74 -0.90 22.12
C VAL A 124 -21.03 -1.64 23.42
N ARG A 125 -22.30 -1.67 23.83
CA ARG A 125 -22.79 -2.43 24.98
C ARG A 125 -23.90 -3.36 24.53
N ASP A 126 -24.03 -4.50 25.19
CA ASP A 126 -25.14 -5.42 24.97
C ASP A 126 -26.38 -5.10 25.80
N GLU A 127 -27.41 -5.91 25.65
CA GLU A 127 -28.70 -5.79 26.36
C GLU A 127 -28.54 -5.83 27.89
N ASN A 128 -27.47 -6.44 28.39
CA ASN A 128 -27.15 -6.51 29.82
C ASN A 128 -26.25 -5.34 30.27
N GLY A 129 -25.95 -4.40 29.38
CA GLY A 129 -25.06 -3.26 29.64
C GLY A 129 -23.56 -3.60 29.65
N LYS A 130 -23.18 -4.84 29.29
CA LYS A 130 -21.78 -5.25 29.26
C LYS A 130 -21.11 -4.76 27.97
N ARG A 131 -19.89 -4.22 28.11
CA ARG A 131 -19.10 -3.74 26.96
C ARG A 131 -18.72 -4.89 26.03
N ARG A 132 -18.89 -4.67 24.72
CA ARG A 132 -18.47 -5.57 23.65
C ARG A 132 -17.38 -4.92 22.82
N TYR A 133 -16.41 -5.73 22.43
CA TYR A 133 -15.32 -5.36 21.52
C TYR A 133 -15.50 -6.17 20.25
N GLY A 134 -15.50 -5.51 19.09
CA GLY A 134 -15.71 -6.13 17.78
C GLY A 134 -14.68 -5.73 16.75
N ASP A 135 -14.19 -4.49 16.83
CA ASP A 135 -13.18 -3.92 15.96
C ASP A 135 -12.19 -3.07 16.78
N PHE A 136 -11.16 -2.57 16.12
CA PHE A 136 -10.12 -1.76 16.79
C PHE A 136 -10.71 -0.48 17.40
N MET A 137 -11.67 0.17 16.72
CA MET A 137 -12.30 1.42 17.19
C MET A 137 -13.23 1.23 18.39
N SER A 138 -13.69 0.01 18.66
CA SER A 138 -14.41 -0.35 19.89
C SER A 138 -13.51 -0.48 21.13
N GLY A 139 -12.19 -0.54 20.91
CA GLY A 139 -11.17 -0.70 21.94
C GLY A 139 -11.08 0.48 22.91
N GLU A 140 -10.79 0.20 24.18
CA GLU A 140 -10.62 1.23 25.21
C GLU A 140 -9.42 2.14 24.94
N TRP A 141 -8.36 1.60 24.32
CA TRP A 141 -7.20 2.40 23.95
C TRP A 141 -7.54 3.49 22.93
N CYS A 142 -8.26 3.17 21.85
CA CYS A 142 -8.66 4.14 20.82
C CYS A 142 -9.47 5.28 21.41
N TRP A 143 -10.41 4.95 22.31
CA TRP A 143 -11.20 5.93 23.03
C TRP A 143 -10.32 6.90 23.83
N ARG A 144 -9.40 6.36 24.65
CA ARG A 144 -8.48 7.19 25.44
C ARG A 144 -7.55 8.06 24.59
N GLN A 145 -7.09 7.56 23.45
CA GLN A 145 -6.24 8.34 22.54
C GLN A 145 -7.02 9.48 21.89
N ALA A 146 -8.25 9.24 21.43
CA ALA A 146 -9.10 10.30 20.90
C ALA A 146 -9.41 11.36 21.95
N ASP A 147 -9.72 10.96 23.20
CA ASP A 147 -9.93 11.91 24.31
C ASP A 147 -8.69 12.75 24.61
N GLU A 148 -7.49 12.16 24.55
CA GLU A 148 -6.23 12.88 24.75
C GLU A 148 -5.98 13.89 23.62
N LEU A 149 -6.15 13.48 22.35
CA LEU A 149 -5.96 14.34 21.19
C LEU A 149 -6.98 15.47 21.14
N ALA A 150 -8.22 15.23 21.58
CA ALA A 150 -9.29 16.22 21.63
C ALA A 150 -9.05 17.33 22.67
N LYS A 151 -8.06 17.19 23.56
CA LYS A 151 -7.66 18.29 24.46
C LYS A 151 -7.06 19.47 23.70
N ASP A 152 -6.48 19.23 22.53
CA ASP A 152 -6.01 20.28 21.63
C ASP A 152 -7.16 20.78 20.74
N PRO A 153 -7.55 22.07 20.82
CA PRO A 153 -8.57 22.65 19.98
C PRO A 153 -8.32 22.52 18.47
N GLN A 154 -7.06 22.39 18.03
CA GLN A 154 -6.73 22.22 16.61
C GLN A 154 -7.20 20.87 16.05
N ASN A 155 -7.40 19.87 16.91
CA ASN A 155 -7.84 18.53 16.52
C ASN A 155 -9.38 18.40 16.54
N HIS A 156 -10.11 19.45 16.87
CA HIS A 156 -11.57 19.39 16.93
C HIS A 156 -12.16 19.22 15.53
N GLY A 157 -12.86 18.10 15.32
CA GLY A 157 -13.39 17.70 14.01
C GLY A 157 -12.46 16.80 13.20
N ALA A 158 -11.23 16.57 13.66
CA ALA A 158 -10.32 15.60 13.05
C ALA A 158 -10.74 14.17 13.41
N THR A 159 -10.44 13.23 12.51
CA THR A 159 -10.64 11.79 12.73
C THR A 159 -9.36 11.17 13.29
N PHE A 160 -9.46 10.48 14.42
CA PHE A 160 -8.35 9.65 14.89
C PHE A 160 -8.23 8.40 14.00
N CYS A 161 -7.14 8.32 13.23
CA CYS A 161 -6.86 7.21 12.31
C CYS A 161 -5.67 6.38 12.82
N PRO A 162 -5.90 5.33 13.62
CA PRO A 162 -4.82 4.48 14.09
C PRO A 162 -4.25 3.61 12.96
N ILE A 163 -2.92 3.50 12.93
CA ILE A 163 -2.21 2.66 11.95
C ILE A 163 -1.82 1.36 12.64
N ILE A 164 -2.28 0.23 12.09
CA ILE A 164 -1.88 -1.10 12.54
C ILE A 164 -0.88 -1.64 11.53
N LEU A 165 0.40 -1.64 11.92
CA LEU A 165 1.48 -2.21 11.11
C LEU A 165 1.79 -3.62 11.59
N GLY A 166 1.87 -4.57 10.66
CA GLY A 166 2.35 -5.91 10.92
C GLY A 166 3.51 -6.21 9.98
N SER A 167 4.66 -6.60 10.52
CA SER A 167 5.69 -7.24 9.72
C SER A 167 5.29 -8.70 9.55
N ASP A 168 5.11 -9.14 8.31
CA ASP A 168 5.36 -10.53 7.98
C ASP A 168 6.84 -10.78 8.28
N LYS A 169 7.10 -11.39 9.42
CA LYS A 169 8.34 -12.07 9.67
C LYS A 169 7.96 -13.53 9.83
N THR A 170 8.24 -14.35 8.82
CA THR A 170 8.24 -15.81 8.92
C THR A 170 9.38 -16.27 9.84
N THR A 171 9.25 -15.97 11.12
CA THR A 171 9.86 -16.72 12.19
C THR A 171 8.80 -16.76 13.28
N VAL A 172 8.30 -17.97 13.53
CA VAL A 172 7.31 -18.29 14.56
C VAL A 172 7.52 -17.39 15.80
N SER A 173 6.49 -16.61 16.15
CA SER A 173 6.31 -15.74 17.34
C SER A 173 6.98 -14.34 17.39
N THR A 174 6.20 -13.29 17.10
CA THR A 174 5.76 -12.17 17.98
C THR A 174 5.23 -11.00 17.14
N LEU A 175 3.99 -10.56 17.39
CA LEU A 175 3.44 -9.33 16.82
C LEU A 175 4.09 -8.13 17.54
N LEU A 176 4.82 -7.30 16.81
CA LEU A 176 5.27 -6.00 17.27
C LEU A 176 4.35 -4.92 16.69
N CYS A 177 3.54 -4.29 17.54
CA CYS A 177 2.74 -3.12 17.21
C CYS A 177 3.59 -1.86 17.44
N TYR A 178 3.91 -1.13 16.38
CA TYR A 178 4.41 0.24 16.47
C TYR A 178 3.30 1.19 16.04
N SER A 179 3.03 2.23 16.84
CA SER A 179 2.10 3.30 16.49
C SER A 179 2.91 4.56 16.16
N VAL A 180 2.62 5.15 15.01
CA VAL A 180 3.08 6.49 14.63
C VAL A 180 1.83 7.33 14.48
N SER A 181 1.69 8.38 15.29
CA SER A 181 0.58 9.31 15.20
C SER A 181 0.88 10.34 14.12
N TYR A 182 0.10 10.33 13.04
CA TYR A 182 0.09 11.42 12.07
C TYR A 182 -1.14 12.29 12.34
N ASN A 183 -0.93 13.59 12.56
CA ASN A 183 -2.00 14.57 12.49
C ASN A 183 -2.25 14.82 10.99
N MET A 184 -3.32 14.24 10.45
CA MET A 184 -3.88 14.72 9.18
C MET A 184 -4.95 15.77 9.53
N ILE A 185 -4.61 17.03 9.25
CA ILE A 185 -5.55 18.17 9.24
C ILE A 185 -6.31 18.14 7.91
#